data_AF-A0A7C2WUM8-F1
#
_entry.id   AF-A0A7C2WUM8-F1
#
_cell.length_a   1.000
_cell.length_b   1.000
_cell.length_c   1.000
_cell.angle_alpha   90.00
_cell.angle_beta   90.00
_cell.angle_gamma   90.00
#
_symmetry.space_group_name_H-M   'P 1'
#
loop_
_entity.id
_entity.type
_entity.pdbx_description
1 polymer ?
#
loop_
_entity_poly.entity_id
_entity_poly.type
_entity_poly.pdbx_seq_one_letter_code
_entity_poly.pdbx_strand_id
1 'polypeptide(L)'
;MRIGLAYDLKESVALESSDPEDALEEYDSAATIGLITISLESWGHSVVMLGGGREFLHNILSEPVDFVFNIAEGRGNYRSREAQVPSVLEMLGIPYSGSDPQCLAICLDKPLTKILVAASGVRTPQFCVVADIQQLSEISWEQFSFPVIIKPAYEGSSKGIHQASLAENPDGASTLIHRLLGCYQQPMMV
;
A
#
# COMPACT_ATOMS: atom_id res chain seq x y z
N MET A 1 -22.41 -5.84 18.93
CA MET A 1 -22.11 -6.16 17.52
C MET A 1 -21.01 -7.19 17.49
N ARG A 2 -21.04 -8.06 16.49
CA ARG A 2 -19.98 -8.98 16.12
C ARG A 2 -19.15 -8.32 15.02
N ILE A 3 -17.97 -7.85 15.38
CA ILE A 3 -17.07 -7.09 14.49
C ILE A 3 -16.04 -8.05 13.90
N GLY A 4 -15.99 -8.16 12.58
CA GLY A 4 -14.88 -8.80 11.90
C GLY A 4 -13.65 -7.90 11.88
N LEU A 5 -12.46 -8.43 12.12
CA LEU A 5 -11.19 -7.72 11.99
C LEU A 5 -10.42 -8.31 10.80
N ALA A 6 -10.28 -7.53 9.73
CA ALA A 6 -9.51 -7.90 8.53
C ALA A 6 -8.13 -7.24 8.59
N TYR A 7 -7.08 -8.02 8.37
CA TYR A 7 -5.69 -7.60 8.58
C TYR A 7 -4.70 -8.50 7.83
N ASP A 8 -3.49 -8.00 7.59
CA ASP A 8 -2.36 -8.79 7.09
C ASP A 8 -1.22 -8.79 8.12
N LEU A 9 -0.75 -9.98 8.52
CA LEU A 9 0.33 -10.13 9.52
C LEU A 9 1.70 -10.27 8.85
N LYS A 10 2.71 -9.57 9.39
CA LYS A 10 4.11 -9.75 9.02
C LYS A 10 4.53 -11.22 9.09
N GLU A 11 4.12 -11.91 10.15
CA GLU A 11 4.50 -13.31 10.43
C GLU A 11 3.86 -14.32 9.48
N SER A 12 2.83 -13.91 8.74
CA SER A 12 2.10 -14.79 7.80
C SER A 12 2.66 -14.78 6.38
N VAL A 13 3.67 -13.95 6.12
CA VAL A 13 4.28 -13.77 4.81
C VAL A 13 5.66 -14.42 4.80
N ALA A 14 5.84 -15.40 3.93
CA ALA A 14 7.15 -15.99 3.69
C ALA A 14 7.97 -15.01 2.83
N LEU A 15 9.13 -14.61 3.33
CA LEU A 15 10.09 -13.81 2.58
C LEU A 15 10.99 -14.70 1.73
N GLU A 16 11.19 -14.30 0.48
CA GLU A 16 12.20 -14.85 -0.41
C GLU A 16 13.50 -14.06 -0.29
N SER A 17 14.63 -14.67 -0.67
CA SER A 17 15.93 -13.99 -0.64
C SER A 17 16.04 -12.81 -1.61
N SER A 18 15.13 -12.71 -2.57
CA SER A 18 15.01 -11.61 -3.53
C SER A 18 14.15 -10.45 -3.03
N ASP A 19 13.42 -10.61 -1.92
CA ASP A 19 12.54 -9.56 -1.41
C ASP A 19 13.35 -8.39 -0.84
N PRO A 20 12.83 -7.15 -0.95
CA PRO A 20 13.46 -6.00 -0.33
C PRO A 20 13.42 -6.12 1.20
N GLU A 21 14.38 -5.47 1.87
CA GLU A 21 14.52 -5.52 3.34
C GLU A 21 13.26 -5.03 4.08
N ASP A 22 12.52 -4.09 3.47
CA ASP A 22 11.28 -3.51 3.97
C ASP A 22 10.02 -4.15 3.35
N ALA A 23 10.12 -5.37 2.81
CA ALA A 23 9.01 -6.06 2.14
C ALA A 23 7.75 -6.20 3.02
N LEU A 24 7.94 -6.23 4.34
CA LEU A 24 6.86 -6.40 5.32
C LEU A 24 6.42 -5.08 5.96
N GLU A 25 6.88 -3.93 5.49
CA GLU A 25 6.64 -2.64 6.18
C GLU A 25 5.15 -2.25 6.23
N GLU A 26 4.37 -2.70 5.26
CA GLU A 26 2.93 -2.48 5.21
C GLU A 26 2.14 -3.31 6.22
N TYR A 27 2.65 -4.47 6.64
CA TYR A 27 1.85 -5.41 7.42
C TYR A 27 1.95 -5.15 8.92
N ASP A 28 0.91 -5.52 9.66
CA ASP A 28 0.86 -5.29 11.09
C ASP A 28 1.49 -6.45 11.89
N SER A 29 1.89 -6.14 13.12
CA SER A 29 2.34 -7.14 14.08
C SER A 29 1.17 -7.79 14.80
N ALA A 30 1.32 -9.04 15.23
CA ALA A 30 0.31 -9.69 16.07
C ALA A 30 -0.01 -8.91 17.36
N ALA A 31 0.96 -8.13 17.87
CA ALA A 31 0.76 -7.25 19.02
C ALA A 31 -0.20 -6.09 18.70
N THR A 32 -0.05 -5.44 17.54
CA THR A 32 -0.97 -4.39 17.07
C THR A 32 -2.39 -4.94 16.96
N ILE A 33 -2.54 -6.09 16.31
CA ILE A 33 -3.83 -6.76 16.15
C ILE A 33 -4.47 -7.07 17.51
N GLY A 34 -3.68 -7.59 18.47
CA GLY A 34 -4.15 -7.85 19.83
C GLY A 34 -4.66 -6.60 20.55
N LEU A 35 -3.97 -5.45 20.40
CA LEU A 35 -4.40 -4.19 21.01
C LEU A 35 -5.72 -3.67 20.41
N ILE A 36 -5.91 -3.81 19.10
CA ILE A 36 -7.17 -3.45 18.43
C ILE A 36 -8.30 -4.34 18.95
N THR A 37 -8.09 -5.66 19.03
CA THR A 37 -9.07 -6.60 19.56
C THR A 37 -9.49 -6.25 20.98
N ILE A 38 -8.52 -6.07 21.90
CA ILE A 38 -8.80 -5.68 23.29
C ILE A 38 -9.59 -4.37 23.36
N SER A 39 -9.23 -3.40 22.51
CA SER A 39 -9.91 -2.10 22.49
C SER A 39 -11.38 -2.24 22.08
N LEU A 40 -11.66 -2.98 21.00
CA LEU A 40 -13.03 -3.24 20.54
C LEU A 40 -13.84 -4.03 21.57
N GLU A 41 -13.24 -5.05 22.18
CA GLU A 41 -13.89 -5.87 23.21
C GLU A 41 -14.20 -5.08 24.48
N SER A 42 -13.32 -4.14 24.87
CA SER A 42 -13.56 -3.27 26.03
C SER A 42 -14.78 -2.36 25.88
N TRP A 43 -15.25 -2.16 24.63
CA TRP A 43 -16.48 -1.42 24.31
C TRP A 43 -17.72 -2.32 24.21
N GLY A 44 -17.60 -3.61 24.55
CA GLY A 44 -18.70 -4.57 24.57
C GLY A 44 -19.00 -5.22 23.21
N HIS A 45 -18.08 -5.13 22.26
CA HIS A 45 -18.17 -5.87 20.98
C HIS A 45 -17.52 -7.25 21.10
N SER A 46 -17.93 -8.19 20.25
CA SER A 46 -17.18 -9.43 20.03
C SER A 46 -16.37 -9.31 18.75
N VAL A 47 -15.12 -9.79 18.75
CA VAL A 47 -14.23 -9.70 17.59
C VAL A 47 -14.11 -11.07 16.93
N VAL A 48 -14.24 -11.09 15.60
CA VAL A 48 -13.96 -12.26 14.75
C VAL A 48 -12.71 -11.97 13.95
N MET A 49 -11.68 -12.78 14.13
CA MET A 49 -10.44 -12.65 13.38
C MET A 49 -10.67 -13.15 11.96
N LEU A 50 -10.75 -12.24 10.99
CA LEU A 50 -10.97 -12.60 9.59
C LEU A 50 -9.66 -12.86 8.84
N GLY A 51 -8.56 -12.24 9.25
CA GLY A 51 -7.27 -12.34 8.56
C GLY A 51 -7.28 -11.59 7.22
N GLY A 52 -6.41 -12.01 6.32
CA GLY A 52 -6.17 -11.38 5.01
C GLY A 52 -6.12 -12.41 3.87
N GLY A 53 -6.12 -11.93 2.63
CA GLY A 53 -6.02 -12.78 1.44
C GLY A 53 -7.04 -13.93 1.40
N ARG A 54 -6.56 -15.18 1.29
CA ARG A 54 -7.42 -16.37 1.22
C ARG A 54 -8.14 -16.68 2.52
N GLU A 55 -7.50 -16.42 3.66
CA GLU A 55 -8.10 -16.64 4.98
C GLU A 55 -9.31 -15.71 5.17
N PHE A 56 -9.16 -14.44 4.79
CA PHE A 56 -10.27 -13.48 4.76
C PHE A 56 -11.45 -13.99 3.93
N LEU A 57 -11.20 -14.43 2.69
CA LEU A 57 -12.25 -14.96 1.81
C LEU A 57 -12.97 -16.18 2.41
N HIS A 58 -12.24 -17.05 3.11
CA HIS A 58 -12.85 -18.20 3.78
C HIS A 58 -13.71 -17.75 4.97
N ASN A 59 -13.13 -16.95 5.86
CA ASN A 59 -13.75 -16.58 7.12
C ASN A 59 -14.95 -15.66 6.93
N ILE A 60 -14.89 -14.68 6.00
CA ILE A 60 -16.00 -13.75 5.78
C ILE A 60 -17.27 -14.43 5.23
N LEU A 61 -17.10 -15.55 4.53
CA LEU A 61 -18.23 -16.35 4.00
C LEU A 61 -18.79 -17.33 5.04
N SER A 62 -18.02 -17.69 6.06
CA SER A 62 -18.39 -18.66 7.09
C SER A 62 -18.85 -18.01 8.39
N GLU A 63 -18.38 -16.81 8.70
CA GLU A 63 -18.63 -16.12 9.96
C GLU A 63 -19.60 -14.96 9.78
N PRO A 64 -20.79 -15.00 10.40
CA PRO A 64 -21.68 -13.84 10.36
C PRO A 64 -21.10 -12.71 11.21
N VAL A 65 -20.94 -11.54 10.59
CA VAL A 65 -20.46 -10.30 11.22
C VAL A 65 -21.43 -9.16 10.91
N ASP A 66 -21.58 -8.22 11.85
CA ASP A 66 -22.43 -7.04 11.68
C ASP A 66 -21.68 -5.90 10.97
N PHE A 67 -20.35 -5.90 11.10
CA PHE A 67 -19.44 -4.84 10.64
C PHE A 67 -18.02 -5.38 10.52
N VAL A 68 -17.20 -4.82 9.63
CA VAL A 68 -15.77 -5.16 9.53
C VAL A 68 -14.88 -3.94 9.81
N PHE A 69 -14.03 -4.06 10.82
CA PHE A 69 -12.91 -3.15 11.02
C PHE A 69 -11.77 -3.59 10.10
N ASN A 70 -11.54 -2.84 9.02
CA ASN A 70 -10.56 -3.17 7.99
C ASN A 70 -9.25 -2.40 8.21
N ILE A 71 -8.16 -3.14 8.37
CA ILE A 71 -6.77 -2.66 8.35
C ILE A 71 -5.90 -3.55 7.43
N ALA A 72 -6.52 -4.29 6.50
CA ALA A 72 -5.79 -5.10 5.55
C ALA A 72 -5.23 -4.22 4.43
N GLU A 73 -3.92 -4.34 4.19
CA GLU A 73 -3.22 -3.66 3.11
C GLU A 73 -3.26 -4.47 1.80
N GLY A 74 -3.63 -5.75 1.87
CA GLY A 74 -3.58 -6.68 0.77
C GLY A 74 -2.15 -7.13 0.45
N ARG A 75 -2.02 -8.24 -0.27
CA ARG A 75 -0.72 -8.88 -0.52
C ARG A 75 -0.20 -8.63 -1.93
N GLY A 76 1.13 -8.63 -2.05
CA GLY A 76 1.84 -8.49 -3.33
C GLY A 76 2.01 -7.04 -3.76
N ASN A 77 2.37 -6.82 -5.02
CA ASN A 77 2.68 -5.51 -5.61
C ASN A 77 1.57 -4.97 -6.52
N TYR A 78 0.34 -5.47 -6.37
CA TYR A 78 -0.78 -5.02 -7.18
C TYR A 78 -1.16 -3.58 -6.84
N ARG A 79 -1.39 -2.79 -7.90
CA ARG A 79 -1.72 -1.35 -7.86
C ARG A 79 -2.90 -0.96 -6.96
N SER A 80 -3.81 -1.90 -6.66
CA SER A 80 -5.04 -1.64 -5.90
C SER A 80 -5.25 -2.66 -4.78
N ARG A 81 -4.18 -3.16 -4.17
CA ARG A 81 -4.25 -4.23 -3.15
C ARG A 81 -5.08 -3.86 -1.92
N GLU A 82 -5.02 -2.61 -1.46
CA GLU A 82 -5.79 -2.10 -0.32
C GLU A 82 -7.31 -2.13 -0.56
N ALA A 83 -7.72 -2.03 -1.83
CA ALA A 83 -9.13 -2.05 -2.21
C ALA A 83 -9.75 -3.47 -2.20
N GLN A 84 -8.94 -4.53 -2.08
CA GLN A 84 -9.41 -5.91 -2.22
C GLN A 84 -10.45 -6.29 -1.15
N VAL A 85 -10.15 -6.05 0.13
CA VAL A 85 -11.05 -6.38 1.25
C VAL A 85 -12.33 -5.54 1.17
N PRO A 86 -12.28 -4.19 1.07
CA PRO A 86 -13.47 -3.37 0.89
C PRO A 86 -14.34 -3.77 -0.32
N SER A 87 -13.72 -4.14 -1.45
CA SER A 87 -14.47 -4.58 -2.64
C SER A 87 -15.30 -5.85 -2.37
N VAL A 88 -14.74 -6.80 -1.63
CA VAL A 88 -15.47 -8.02 -1.23
C VAL A 88 -16.59 -7.67 -0.25
N LEU A 89 -16.34 -6.76 0.69
CA LEU A 89 -17.34 -6.35 1.68
C LEU A 89 -18.53 -5.62 1.03
N GLU A 90 -18.28 -4.74 0.05
CA GLU A 90 -19.33 -4.12 -0.76
C GLU A 90 -20.13 -5.17 -1.54
N MET A 91 -19.47 -6.17 -2.13
CA MET A 91 -20.13 -7.27 -2.83
C MET A 91 -21.06 -8.07 -1.92
N LEU A 92 -20.67 -8.25 -0.65
CA LEU A 92 -21.45 -8.98 0.35
C LEU A 92 -22.48 -8.10 1.08
N GLY A 93 -22.48 -6.78 0.84
CA GLY A 93 -23.34 -5.83 1.54
C GLY A 93 -23.01 -5.68 3.02
N ILE A 94 -21.76 -5.92 3.42
CA ILE A 94 -21.28 -5.84 4.81
C ILE A 94 -20.66 -4.45 5.04
N PRO A 95 -21.12 -3.67 6.04
CA PRO A 95 -20.55 -2.36 6.32
C PRO A 95 -19.15 -2.49 6.94
N TYR A 96 -18.28 -1.52 6.68
CA TYR A 96 -16.88 -1.57 7.13
C TYR A 96 -16.29 -0.18 7.42
N SER A 97 -15.13 -0.17 8.09
CA SER A 97 -14.40 1.05 8.44
C SER A 97 -13.48 1.54 7.32
N GLY A 98 -13.27 2.86 7.25
CA GLY A 98 -12.28 3.47 6.37
C GLY A 98 -12.87 3.91 5.03
N SER A 99 -11.99 4.06 4.04
CA SER A 99 -12.31 4.54 2.70
C SER A 99 -12.93 3.46 1.82
N ASP A 100 -13.70 3.88 0.81
CA ASP A 100 -14.24 2.97 -0.22
C ASP A 100 -13.15 2.40 -1.15
N PRO A 101 -13.45 1.36 -1.96
CA PRO A 101 -12.48 0.74 -2.84
C PRO A 101 -11.89 1.71 -3.87
N GLN A 102 -12.69 2.65 -4.36
CA GLN A 102 -12.24 3.61 -5.37
C GLN A 102 -11.22 4.58 -4.78
N CYS A 103 -11.50 5.11 -3.60
CA CYS A 103 -10.61 5.98 -2.83
C CYS A 103 -9.30 5.26 -2.54
N LEU A 104 -9.34 4.03 -2.01
CA LEU A 104 -8.13 3.25 -1.72
C LEU A 104 -7.31 2.96 -2.99
N ALA A 105 -7.97 2.52 -4.07
CA ALA A 105 -7.29 2.25 -5.34
C ALA A 105 -6.63 3.49 -5.94
N ILE A 106 -7.25 4.67 -5.78
CA ILE A 106 -6.68 5.95 -6.22
C ILE A 106 -5.52 6.35 -5.30
N CYS A 107 -5.71 6.31 -3.98
CA CYS A 107 -4.76 6.82 -2.99
C CYS A 107 -3.47 6.00 -2.92
N LEU A 108 -3.52 4.69 -3.15
CA LEU A 108 -2.33 3.86 -3.25
C LEU A 108 -1.48 4.23 -4.48
N ASP A 109 -2.14 4.64 -5.57
CA ASP A 109 -1.48 5.13 -6.77
C ASP A 109 -1.08 6.61 -6.63
N LYS A 110 0.17 6.85 -6.22
CA LYS A 110 0.69 8.21 -6.05
C LYS A 110 0.62 9.04 -7.35
N PRO A 111 1.06 8.55 -8.52
CA PRO A 111 0.86 9.26 -9.78
C PRO A 111 -0.59 9.69 -10.03
N LEU A 112 -1.54 8.77 -9.92
CA LEU A 112 -2.96 9.05 -10.16
C LEU A 112 -3.52 10.04 -9.14
N THR A 113 -3.21 9.85 -7.87
CA THR A 113 -3.55 10.79 -6.79
C THR A 113 -3.05 12.18 -7.10
N LYS A 114 -1.77 12.32 -7.48
CA LYS A 114 -1.15 13.62 -7.80
C LYS A 114 -1.82 14.31 -8.97
N ILE A 115 -2.20 13.56 -10.01
CA ILE A 115 -2.96 14.09 -11.16
C ILE A 115 -4.32 14.63 -10.70
N LEU A 116 -5.08 13.86 -9.92
CA LEU A 116 -6.44 14.24 -9.49
C LEU A 116 -6.44 15.43 -8.53
N VAL A 117 -5.52 15.47 -7.55
CA VAL A 117 -5.43 16.61 -6.62
C VAL A 117 -4.93 17.88 -7.32
N ALA A 118 -4.00 17.76 -8.28
CA ALA A 118 -3.53 18.88 -9.09
C ALA A 118 -4.64 19.44 -9.98
N ALA A 119 -5.45 18.56 -10.61
CA ALA A 119 -6.63 18.95 -11.37
C ALA A 119 -7.67 19.68 -10.50
N SER A 120 -7.69 19.42 -9.19
CA SER A 120 -8.54 20.10 -8.21
C SER A 120 -7.92 21.40 -7.65
N GLY A 121 -6.78 21.84 -8.18
CA GLY A 121 -6.10 23.08 -7.76
C GLY A 121 -5.20 22.94 -6.54
N VAL A 122 -4.99 21.73 -6.02
CA VAL A 122 -4.05 21.47 -4.91
C VAL A 122 -2.65 21.32 -5.47
N ARG A 123 -1.70 22.13 -4.96
CA ARG A 123 -0.30 22.04 -5.40
C ARG A 123 0.30 20.71 -4.99
N THR A 124 0.98 20.06 -5.94
CA THR A 124 1.74 18.84 -5.72
C THR A 124 3.15 19.01 -6.30
N PRO A 125 4.20 18.39 -5.73
CA PRO A 125 5.53 18.43 -6.33
C PRO A 125 5.51 17.98 -7.79
N GLN A 126 6.33 18.59 -8.65
CA GLN A 126 6.59 18.08 -10.00
C GLN A 126 7.08 16.64 -9.90
N PHE A 127 6.67 15.80 -10.86
CA PHE A 127 7.01 14.39 -10.84
C PHE A 127 7.05 13.79 -12.25
N CYS A 128 7.72 12.66 -12.40
CA CYS A 128 7.55 11.76 -13.54
C CYS A 128 7.43 10.31 -13.05
N VAL A 129 6.98 9.42 -13.94
CA VAL A 129 6.85 7.99 -13.67
C VAL A 129 7.74 7.24 -14.63
N VAL A 130 8.46 6.26 -14.11
CA VAL A 130 9.38 5.40 -14.84
C VAL A 130 8.96 3.96 -14.63
N ALA A 131 8.32 3.37 -15.64
CA ALA A 131 7.82 2.00 -15.56
C ALA A 131 8.90 0.95 -15.84
N ASP A 132 9.91 1.30 -16.64
CA ASP A 132 10.95 0.38 -17.08
C ASP A 132 12.26 1.12 -17.45
N ILE A 133 13.29 0.33 -17.80
CA ILE A 133 14.62 0.85 -18.17
C ILE A 133 14.60 1.64 -19.48
N GLN A 134 13.66 1.38 -20.38
CA GLN A 134 13.54 2.15 -21.62
C GLN A 134 13.08 3.58 -21.27
N GLN A 135 12.00 3.71 -20.51
CA GLN A 135 11.50 5.01 -20.05
C GLN A 135 12.52 5.78 -19.20
N LEU A 136 13.39 5.07 -18.47
CA LEU A 136 14.47 5.70 -17.71
C LEU A 136 15.41 6.51 -18.61
N SER A 137 15.73 6.00 -19.81
CA SER A 137 16.62 6.67 -20.76
C SER A 137 15.96 7.87 -21.48
N GLU A 138 14.64 8.00 -21.36
CA GLU A 138 13.84 9.05 -21.97
C GLU A 138 13.62 10.25 -21.03
N ILE A 139 14.14 10.20 -19.79
CA ILE A 139 13.95 11.26 -18.80
C ILE A 139 14.78 12.50 -19.14
N SER A 140 14.08 13.62 -19.33
CA SER A 140 14.64 14.97 -19.38
C SER A 140 14.95 15.51 -17.98
N TRP A 141 16.12 15.15 -17.43
CA TRP A 141 16.54 15.55 -16.08
C TRP A 141 16.69 17.06 -15.90
N GLU A 142 16.88 17.82 -16.98
CA GLU A 142 16.93 19.30 -16.99
C GLU A 142 15.65 19.97 -16.49
N GLN A 143 14.54 19.23 -16.42
CA GLN A 143 13.26 19.72 -15.90
C GLN A 143 13.15 19.63 -14.38
N PHE A 144 14.08 18.96 -13.71
CA PHE A 144 14.06 18.73 -12.27
C PHE A 144 15.10 19.58 -11.54
N SER A 145 14.73 20.08 -10.37
CA SER A 145 15.68 20.69 -9.43
C SER A 145 16.13 19.64 -8.43
N PHE A 146 17.44 19.37 -8.39
CA PHE A 146 18.03 18.43 -7.47
C PHE A 146 18.22 19.05 -6.07
N PRO A 147 18.15 18.24 -4.99
CA PRO A 147 17.96 16.80 -5.01
C PRO A 147 16.49 16.37 -5.27
N VAL A 148 16.32 15.16 -5.82
CA VAL A 148 14.99 14.54 -6.08
C VAL A 148 14.79 13.32 -5.18
N ILE A 149 13.54 12.96 -4.91
CA ILE A 149 13.19 11.75 -4.14
C ILE A 149 12.62 10.72 -5.10
N ILE A 150 13.22 9.53 -5.14
CA ILE A 150 12.72 8.41 -5.96
C ILE A 150 12.06 7.38 -5.05
N LYS A 151 10.85 6.96 -5.40
CA LYS A 151 10.06 6.02 -4.59
C LYS A 151 9.14 5.13 -5.42
N PRO A 152 8.72 3.96 -4.91
CA PRO A 152 7.72 3.12 -5.56
C PRO A 152 6.39 3.87 -5.75
N ALA A 153 5.79 3.71 -6.93
CA ALA A 153 4.53 4.36 -7.27
C ALA A 153 3.36 3.87 -6.40
N TYR A 154 3.34 2.58 -6.03
CA TYR A 154 2.18 1.89 -5.46
C TYR A 154 2.44 1.28 -4.07
N GLU A 155 3.24 1.95 -3.22
CA GLU A 155 3.50 1.51 -1.83
C GLU A 155 3.11 2.54 -0.76
N GLY A 156 2.90 2.07 0.47
CA GLY A 156 2.66 2.85 1.68
C GLY A 156 3.85 2.81 2.63
N SER A 157 3.61 3.11 3.91
CA SER A 157 4.48 2.84 5.07
C SER A 157 5.97 3.18 4.94
N SER A 158 6.32 4.16 4.10
CA SER A 158 7.72 4.51 3.73
C SER A 158 8.51 3.38 3.05
N LYS A 159 7.84 2.35 2.54
CA LYS A 159 8.46 1.28 1.76
C LYS A 159 9.11 1.84 0.49
N GLY A 160 10.39 1.50 0.28
CA GLY A 160 11.25 2.07 -0.75
C GLY A 160 11.74 3.50 -0.51
N ILE A 161 11.48 4.08 0.66
CA ILE A 161 11.94 5.42 1.04
C ILE A 161 12.95 5.32 2.19
N HIS A 162 14.22 5.51 1.86
CA HIS A 162 15.33 5.54 2.81
C HIS A 162 16.20 6.78 2.56
N GLN A 163 17.27 6.99 3.35
CA GLN A 163 18.22 8.08 3.09
C GLN A 163 18.80 8.02 1.67
N ALA A 164 19.01 6.80 1.15
CA ALA A 164 19.47 6.56 -0.22
C ALA A 164 18.41 6.82 -1.30
N SER A 165 17.17 7.16 -0.94
CA SER A 165 16.11 7.52 -1.89
C SER A 165 16.22 8.97 -2.38
N LEU A 166 17.12 9.76 -1.78
CA LEU A 166 17.47 11.10 -2.21
C LEU A 166 18.59 11.02 -3.26
N ALA A 167 18.31 11.42 -4.49
CA ALA A 167 19.31 11.52 -5.54
C ALA A 167 19.75 12.97 -5.72
N GLU A 168 21.07 13.20 -5.69
CA GLU A 168 21.68 14.54 -5.77
C GLU A 168 21.94 15.02 -7.20
N ASN A 169 21.93 14.11 -8.18
CA ASN A 169 22.19 14.41 -9.59
C ASN A 169 21.59 13.35 -10.54
N PRO A 170 21.53 13.60 -11.86
CA PRO A 170 20.91 12.70 -12.85
C PRO A 170 21.49 11.26 -12.86
N ASP A 171 22.80 11.12 -12.70
CA ASP A 171 23.45 9.80 -12.69
C ASP A 171 23.06 8.99 -11.45
N GLY A 172 23.06 9.65 -10.29
CA GLY A 172 22.59 9.08 -9.03
C GLY A 172 21.13 8.67 -9.09
N ALA A 173 20.28 9.50 -9.71
CA ALA A 173 18.87 9.21 -9.89
C ALA A 173 18.65 8.01 -10.81
N SER A 174 19.37 7.95 -11.94
CA SER A 174 19.27 6.83 -12.88
C SER A 174 19.73 5.50 -12.27
N THR A 175 20.83 5.53 -11.52
CA THR A 175 21.34 4.36 -10.78
C THR A 175 20.33 3.86 -9.76
N LEU A 176 19.72 4.79 -9.02
CA LEU A 176 18.73 4.48 -8.00
C LEU A 176 17.46 3.89 -8.61
N ILE A 177 16.93 4.47 -9.68
CA ILE A 177 15.73 3.96 -10.36
C ILE A 177 15.97 2.55 -10.89
N HIS A 178 17.10 2.31 -11.56
CA HIS A 178 17.45 0.99 -12.08
C HIS A 178 17.45 -0.07 -10.97
N ARG A 179 18.02 0.26 -9.80
CA ARG A 179 18.02 -0.64 -8.64
C ARG A 179 16.60 -0.89 -8.12
N LEU A 180 15.82 0.17 -7.89
CA LEU A 180 14.49 0.05 -7.30
C LEU A 180 13.49 -0.66 -8.22
N LEU A 181 13.58 -0.49 -9.54
CA LEU A 181 12.79 -1.26 -10.51
C LEU A 181 13.04 -2.77 -10.35
N GLY A 182 14.30 -3.18 -10.14
CA GLY A 182 14.66 -4.57 -9.90
C GLY A 182 14.15 -5.11 -8.56
N CYS A 183 14.20 -4.30 -7.50
CA CYS A 183 13.79 -4.71 -6.15
C CYS A 183 12.27 -4.80 -5.97
N TYR A 184 11.52 -3.81 -6.48
CA TYR A 184 10.09 -3.67 -6.18
C TYR A 184 9.18 -4.14 -7.33
N GLN A 185 9.74 -4.37 -8.52
CA GLN A 185 9.02 -4.85 -9.70
C GLN A 185 7.75 -4.04 -10.02
N GLN A 186 7.84 -2.72 -9.84
CA GLN A 186 6.77 -1.77 -10.09
C GLN A 186 7.35 -0.42 -10.54
N PRO A 187 6.54 0.48 -11.13
CA PRO A 187 7.01 1.79 -11.55
C PRO A 187 7.56 2.63 -10.41
N MET A 188 8.60 3.41 -10.70
CA MET A 188 9.16 4.41 -9.81
C MET A 188 8.61 5.78 -10.13
N MET A 189 8.37 6.57 -9.09
CA MET A 189 8.02 7.99 -9.20
C MET A 189 9.22 8.82 -8.71
N VAL A 190 9.62 9.77 -9.55
CA VAL A 190 10.60 10.82 -9.23
C VAL A 190 9.85 12.07 -8.79
#